data_AF-A0A7W2RSL3-F1
#
_entry.id   AF-A0A7W2RSL3-F1
#
_cell.length_a   1.000
_cell.length_b   1.000
_cell.length_c   1.000
_cell.angle_alpha   90.00
_cell.angle_beta   90.00
_cell.angle_gamma   90.00
#
_symmetry.space_group_name_H-M   'P 1'
#
loop_
_entity.id
_entity.type
_entity.pdbx_description
1 polymer ?
#
loop_
_entity_poly.entity_id
_entity_poly.type
_entity_poly.pdbx_seq_one_letter_code
_entity_poly.pdbx_strand_id
1 'polypeptide(L)'
;MKYLILISILVLSGCSSTSKVTSNTDIASIMNVIALTEDNAPDGIKGTFQLPIKASGNQRGIIYLNTETDYRDRRNITVAIHPKLIDAFTKKYGESPDSYFINKTIEVTGEAKRMKISIFSNGKITKKYYFQTHVRVASLNQIKVLS
;
A
#
# COMPACT_ATOMS: atom_id res chain seq x y z
N MET A 1 7.57 -56.38 41.43
CA MET A 1 6.24 -56.11 40.83
C MET A 1 6.28 -54.67 40.32
N LYS A 2 6.28 -54.49 38.99
CA LYS A 2 5.12 -53.98 38.23
C LYS A 2 4.86 -52.50 38.65
N TYR A 3 5.11 -51.46 37.86
CA TYR A 3 4.75 -51.29 36.45
C TYR A 3 5.63 -50.23 35.76
N LEU A 4 5.99 -50.54 34.52
CA LEU A 4 6.53 -49.64 33.50
C LEU A 4 5.41 -48.64 33.11
N ILE A 5 5.62 -47.34 33.27
CA ILE A 5 4.72 -46.33 32.67
C ILE A 5 5.48 -45.66 31.54
N LEU A 6 5.20 -46.15 30.34
CA LEU A 6 5.59 -45.61 29.05
C LEU A 6 4.58 -44.50 28.71
N ILE A 7 4.93 -43.22 28.90
CA ILE A 7 4.12 -42.11 28.39
C ILE A 7 4.61 -41.76 27.00
N SER A 8 3.76 -42.09 26.03
CA SER A 8 3.91 -41.84 24.60
C SER A 8 3.93 -40.35 24.31
N ILE A 9 4.96 -39.92 23.59
CA ILE A 9 5.15 -38.56 23.09
C ILE A 9 4.30 -38.43 21.82
N LEU A 10 3.14 -37.76 21.89
CA LEU A 10 2.45 -37.28 20.70
C LEU A 10 3.09 -35.94 20.28
N VAL A 11 4.09 -36.01 19.40
CA VAL A 11 4.54 -34.83 18.65
C VAL A 11 3.51 -34.55 17.56
N LEU A 12 2.61 -33.60 17.81
CA LEU A 12 1.76 -33.01 16.78
C LEU A 12 2.65 -32.14 15.89
N SER A 13 3.31 -32.77 14.92
CA SER A 13 3.96 -32.08 13.80
C SER A 13 2.88 -31.50 12.90
N GLY A 14 2.34 -30.35 13.28
CA GLY A 14 1.54 -29.51 12.40
C GLY A 14 2.43 -29.05 11.25
N CYS A 15 2.40 -29.77 10.12
CA CYS A 15 2.88 -29.23 8.87
C CYS A 15 2.04 -27.98 8.58
N SER A 16 2.58 -26.80 8.89
CA SER A 16 2.08 -25.54 8.35
C SER A 16 2.33 -25.60 6.85
N SER A 17 1.32 -26.05 6.11
CA SER A 17 1.26 -25.88 4.67
C SER A 17 1.24 -24.38 4.42
N THR A 18 2.41 -23.81 4.14
CA THR A 18 2.50 -22.45 3.64
C THR A 18 1.74 -22.44 2.32
N SER A 19 0.50 -21.94 2.38
CA SER A 19 -0.32 -21.75 1.19
C SER A 19 0.47 -20.80 0.30
N LYS A 20 1.03 -21.35 -0.78
CA LYS A 20 1.67 -20.58 -1.83
C LYS A 20 0.54 -19.82 -2.53
N VAL A 21 0.22 -18.63 -2.02
CA VAL A 21 -0.84 -17.76 -2.52
C VAL A 21 -0.53 -17.44 -3.97
N THR A 22 -1.16 -18.21 -4.84
CA THR A 22 -1.18 -17.99 -6.28
C THR A 22 -2.59 -17.48 -6.53
N SER A 23 -2.68 -16.26 -7.07
CA SER A 23 -3.91 -15.64 -7.61
C SER A 23 -4.93 -15.06 -6.60
N ASN A 24 -4.52 -14.05 -5.81
CA ASN A 24 -5.45 -13.11 -5.12
C ASN A 24 -4.70 -11.82 -4.71
N THR A 25 -4.28 -11.04 -5.70
CA THR A 25 -3.67 -9.72 -5.49
C THR A 25 -4.73 -8.65 -5.09
N ASP A 26 -6.01 -9.02 -4.95
CA ASP A 26 -7.12 -8.17 -5.37
C ASP A 26 -7.78 -7.25 -4.33
N ILE A 27 -7.74 -7.47 -3.03
CA ILE A 27 -8.28 -6.53 -2.00
C ILE A 27 -7.71 -6.92 -0.63
N ALA A 28 -7.61 -8.22 -0.37
CA ALA A 28 -7.08 -8.75 0.90
C ALA A 28 -5.64 -8.27 1.17
N SER A 29 -4.81 -8.15 0.13
CA SER A 29 -3.45 -7.62 0.24
C SER A 29 -3.43 -6.12 0.61
N ILE A 30 -4.27 -5.30 -0.04
CA ILE A 30 -4.43 -3.87 0.27
C ILE A 30 -4.90 -3.67 1.70
N MET A 31 -5.94 -4.40 2.12
CA MET A 31 -6.47 -4.32 3.48
C MET A 31 -5.45 -4.74 4.53
N ASN A 32 -4.63 -5.76 4.24
CA ASN A 32 -3.55 -6.17 5.12
C ASN A 32 -2.46 -5.08 5.25
N VAL A 33 -2.07 -4.43 4.14
CA VAL A 33 -1.13 -3.30 4.18
C VAL A 33 -1.69 -2.16 5.04
N ILE A 34 -2.97 -1.82 4.87
CA ILE A 34 -3.62 -0.78 5.68
C ILE A 34 -3.60 -1.14 7.17
N ALA A 35 -4.01 -2.35 7.53
CA ALA A 35 -4.01 -2.84 8.90
C ALA A 35 -2.59 -2.80 9.51
N LEU A 36 -1.59 -3.31 8.80
CA LEU A 36 -0.21 -3.27 9.26
C LEU A 36 0.31 -1.84 9.45
N THR A 37 -0.03 -0.90 8.56
CA THR A 37 0.36 0.51 8.76
C THR A 37 -0.37 1.19 9.92
N GLU A 38 -1.55 0.70 10.29
CA GLU A 38 -2.28 1.15 11.47
C GLU A 38 -1.61 0.66 12.75
N ASP A 39 -1.29 -0.63 12.81
CA ASP A 39 -0.65 -1.24 13.98
C ASP A 39 0.77 -0.71 14.22
N ASN A 40 1.49 -0.33 13.16
CA ASN A 40 2.87 0.16 13.25
C ASN A 40 2.98 1.69 13.42
N ALA A 41 1.87 2.44 13.41
CA ALA A 41 1.94 3.89 13.52
C ALA A 41 2.61 4.33 14.83
N PRO A 42 3.51 5.34 14.81
CA PRO A 42 3.76 6.30 13.74
C PRO A 42 4.79 5.86 12.69
N ASP A 43 5.36 4.67 12.81
CA ASP A 43 6.29 4.12 11.83
C ASP A 43 5.54 3.53 10.63
N GLY A 44 6.28 3.24 9.57
CA GLY A 44 5.76 2.59 8.37
C GLY A 44 6.26 1.16 8.21
N ILE A 45 5.68 0.45 7.24
CA ILE A 45 6.16 -0.86 6.82
C ILE A 45 6.88 -0.76 5.49
N LYS A 46 8.06 -1.36 5.39
CA LYS A 46 8.82 -1.44 4.13
C LYS A 46 8.39 -2.66 3.35
N GLY A 47 8.25 -2.52 2.04
CA GLY A 47 7.90 -3.64 1.19
C GLY A 47 7.74 -3.26 -0.27
N THR A 48 7.25 -4.23 -1.03
CA THR A 48 6.85 -4.09 -2.42
C THR A 48 5.39 -4.43 -2.53
N PHE A 49 4.59 -3.52 -3.07
CA PHE A 49 3.13 -3.59 -3.07
C PHE A 49 2.60 -3.56 -4.50
N GLN A 50 1.68 -4.45 -4.84
CA GLN A 50 0.96 -4.41 -6.11
C GLN A 50 -0.36 -3.67 -5.92
N LEU A 51 -0.52 -2.56 -6.63
CA LEU A 51 -1.57 -1.56 -6.42
C LEU A 51 -2.31 -1.30 -7.75
N PRO A 52 -3.57 -1.72 -7.90
CA PRO A 52 -4.41 -1.32 -9.02
C PRO A 52 -4.80 0.14 -8.86
N ILE A 53 -4.48 0.99 -9.85
CA ILE A 53 -4.75 2.43 -9.80
C ILE A 53 -6.08 2.74 -10.48
N LYS A 54 -7.00 3.36 -9.75
CA LYS A 54 -8.34 3.72 -10.23
C LYS A 54 -8.52 5.22 -10.47
N ALA A 55 -7.79 6.04 -9.73
CA ALA A 55 -7.88 7.50 -9.84
C ALA A 55 -6.54 8.16 -9.56
N SER A 56 -6.43 9.42 -9.98
CA SER A 56 -5.28 10.25 -9.68
C SER A 56 -5.71 11.65 -9.22
N GLY A 57 -4.78 12.40 -8.66
CA GLY A 57 -4.97 13.80 -8.33
C GLY A 57 -3.64 14.54 -8.30
N ASN A 58 -3.67 15.83 -8.64
CA ASN A 58 -2.51 16.70 -8.55
C ASN A 58 -2.77 17.77 -7.49
N GLN A 59 -1.89 17.85 -6.50
CA GLN A 59 -1.95 18.92 -5.51
C GLN A 59 -0.54 19.44 -5.24
N ARG A 60 -0.34 20.74 -5.51
CA ARG A 60 0.95 21.43 -5.34
C ARG A 60 2.11 20.73 -6.09
N GLY A 61 1.82 20.16 -7.25
CA GLY A 61 2.80 19.46 -8.10
C GLY A 61 3.11 18.03 -7.66
N ILE A 62 2.55 17.56 -6.53
CA ILE A 62 2.62 16.15 -6.14
C ILE A 62 1.50 15.42 -6.89
N ILE A 63 1.85 14.35 -7.60
CA ILE A 63 0.87 13.45 -8.21
C ILE A 63 0.56 12.33 -7.22
N TYR A 64 -0.72 12.15 -6.94
CA TYR A 64 -1.27 11.10 -6.09
C TYR A 64 -1.98 10.09 -6.97
N LEU A 65 -1.58 8.82 -6.90
CA LEU A 65 -2.28 7.70 -7.53
C LEU A 65 -3.03 6.93 -6.45
N ASN A 66 -4.28 6.58 -6.68
CA ASN A 66 -5.19 6.01 -5.68
C ASN A 66 -5.70 4.65 -6.13
N THR A 67 -5.76 3.71 -5.19
CA THR A 67 -6.37 2.39 -5.43
C THR A 67 -7.89 2.41 -5.43
N GLU A 68 -8.49 3.49 -4.96
CA GLU A 68 -9.93 3.75 -5.00
C GLU A 68 -10.27 5.04 -5.74
N THR A 69 -11.46 5.09 -6.34
CA THR A 69 -11.95 6.29 -7.04
C THR A 69 -12.13 7.46 -6.09
N ASP A 70 -12.65 7.20 -4.88
CA ASP A 70 -12.64 8.16 -3.78
C ASP A 70 -11.38 7.96 -2.94
N TYR A 71 -10.47 8.94 -2.98
CA TYR A 71 -9.23 8.89 -2.21
C TYR A 71 -9.45 8.92 -0.69
N ARG A 72 -10.66 9.26 -0.22
CA ARG A 72 -11.05 9.22 1.20
C ARG A 72 -11.62 7.86 1.62
N ASP A 73 -11.84 6.94 0.69
CA ASP A 73 -12.25 5.57 1.04
C ASP A 73 -11.20 4.95 1.97
N ARG A 74 -11.65 4.32 3.05
CA ARG A 74 -10.76 3.69 4.04
C ARG A 74 -9.93 2.54 3.47
N ARG A 75 -10.31 2.02 2.30
CA ARG A 75 -9.62 0.96 1.54
C ARG A 75 -8.59 1.53 0.56
N ASN A 76 -8.45 2.85 0.49
CA ASN A 76 -7.54 3.51 -0.43
C ASN A 76 -6.10 3.50 0.08
N ILE A 77 -5.16 3.07 -0.77
CA ILE A 77 -3.74 3.35 -0.65
C ILE A 77 -3.39 4.43 -1.68
N THR A 78 -2.68 5.47 -1.24
CA THR A 78 -2.22 6.55 -2.09
C THR A 78 -0.72 6.41 -2.36
N VAL A 79 -0.32 6.37 -3.63
CA VAL A 79 1.09 6.52 -4.04
C VAL A 79 1.36 7.98 -4.33
N ALA A 80 2.25 8.60 -3.56
CA ALA A 80 2.61 10.01 -3.69
C ALA A 80 3.93 10.16 -4.46
N ILE A 81 3.84 10.58 -5.72
CA ILE A 81 4.99 10.79 -6.61
C ILE A 81 5.55 12.20 -6.41
N HIS A 82 6.84 12.27 -6.10
CA HIS A 82 7.52 13.53 -5.88
C HIS A 82 7.56 14.41 -7.16
N PRO A 83 7.37 15.75 -7.05
CA PRO A 83 7.33 16.65 -8.21
C PRO A 83 8.58 16.56 -9.11
N LYS A 84 9.76 16.34 -8.52
CA LYS A 84 11.03 16.19 -9.26
C LYS A 84 11.08 14.98 -10.21
N LEU A 85 10.14 14.04 -10.09
CA LEU A 85 10.11 12.85 -10.93
C LEU A 85 9.15 12.99 -12.11
N ILE A 86 8.28 14.00 -12.14
CA ILE A 86 7.19 14.08 -13.11
C ILE A 86 7.77 14.10 -14.54
N ASP A 87 8.70 14.99 -14.83
CA ASP A 87 9.35 15.07 -16.15
C ASP A 87 10.05 13.76 -16.54
N ALA A 88 10.70 13.11 -15.56
CA ALA A 88 11.43 11.87 -15.78
C ALA A 88 10.46 10.70 -16.09
N PHE A 89 9.30 10.66 -15.43
CA PHE A 89 8.24 9.70 -15.73
C PHE A 89 7.59 9.99 -17.09
N THR A 90 7.27 11.26 -17.38
CA THR A 90 6.71 11.68 -18.67
C THR A 90 7.64 11.31 -19.82
N LYS A 91 8.95 11.53 -19.66
CA LYS A 91 9.95 11.11 -20.66
C LYS A 91 10.00 9.59 -20.83
N LYS A 92 9.84 8.82 -19.75
CA LYS A 92 9.89 7.35 -19.79
C LYS A 92 8.65 6.74 -20.43
N TYR A 93 7.47 7.27 -20.12
CA TYR A 93 6.19 6.68 -20.50
C TYR A 93 5.44 7.42 -21.61
N GLY A 94 5.96 8.57 -22.06
CA GLY A 94 5.34 9.42 -23.07
C GLY A 94 4.18 10.27 -22.56
N GLU A 95 3.79 10.11 -21.30
CA GLU A 95 2.63 10.71 -20.69
C GLU A 95 2.85 10.96 -19.18
N SER A 96 2.20 11.98 -18.63
CA SER A 96 2.30 12.33 -17.21
C SER A 96 1.77 11.20 -16.32
N PRO A 97 2.36 10.96 -15.13
CA PRO A 97 1.92 9.89 -14.23
C PRO A 97 0.44 9.92 -13.85
N ASP A 98 -0.17 11.09 -13.75
CA ASP A 98 -1.58 11.25 -13.35
C ASP A 98 -2.56 10.71 -14.40
N SER A 99 -2.18 10.59 -15.67
CA SER A 99 -3.00 9.92 -16.68
C SER A 99 -2.47 8.54 -17.05
N TYR A 100 -1.14 8.39 -17.20
CA TYR A 100 -0.52 7.14 -17.66
C TYR A 100 -0.86 5.93 -16.78
N PHE A 101 -0.90 6.10 -15.45
CA PHE A 101 -1.08 4.97 -14.53
C PHE A 101 -2.54 4.60 -14.25
N ILE A 102 -3.52 5.39 -14.72
CA ILE A 102 -4.94 5.08 -14.49
C ILE A 102 -5.28 3.74 -15.17
N ASN A 103 -6.07 2.91 -14.48
CA ASN A 103 -6.48 1.55 -14.90
C ASN A 103 -5.31 0.56 -15.07
N LYS A 104 -4.15 0.84 -14.50
CA LYS A 104 -3.00 -0.07 -14.48
C LYS A 104 -2.79 -0.65 -13.09
N THR A 105 -2.24 -1.86 -13.05
CA THR A 105 -1.66 -2.39 -11.81
C THR A 105 -0.19 -2.07 -11.79
N ILE A 106 0.25 -1.39 -10.74
CA ILE A 106 1.66 -1.05 -10.54
C ILE A 106 2.24 -1.81 -9.35
N GLU A 107 3.50 -2.16 -9.45
CA GLU A 107 4.32 -2.58 -8.32
C GLU A 107 5.06 -1.35 -7.79
N VAL A 108 4.96 -1.11 -6.48
CA VAL A 108 5.63 0.00 -5.80
C VAL A 108 6.48 -0.51 -4.65
N THR A 109 7.80 -0.27 -4.72
CA THR A 109 8.73 -0.57 -3.62
C THR A 109 8.99 0.67 -2.79
N GLY A 110 8.76 0.59 -1.48
CA GLY A 110 8.95 1.72 -0.58
C GLY A 110 8.45 1.45 0.83
N GLU A 111 8.19 2.53 1.56
CA GLU A 111 7.58 2.49 2.88
C GLU A 111 6.12 2.93 2.77
N ALA A 112 5.20 2.05 3.17
CA ALA A 112 3.80 2.38 3.37
C ALA A 112 3.61 2.90 4.79
N LYS A 113 2.94 4.06 4.94
CA LYS A 113 2.81 4.74 6.23
C LYS A 113 1.41 5.30 6.44
N ARG A 114 0.90 5.20 7.67
CA ARG A 114 -0.36 5.84 8.06
C ARG A 114 -0.17 7.35 8.24
N MET A 115 -0.94 8.12 7.50
CA MET A 115 -0.93 9.57 7.47
C MET A 115 -2.19 10.14 8.09
N LYS A 116 -2.05 11.05 9.05
CA LYS A 116 -3.17 11.84 9.58
C LYS A 116 -3.44 13.02 8.66
N ILE A 117 -4.60 13.04 8.02
CA ILE A 117 -5.02 14.11 7.12
C ILE A 117 -6.03 15.00 7.84
N SER A 118 -5.69 16.28 7.99
CA SER A 118 -6.58 17.27 8.60
C SER A 118 -7.64 17.73 7.60
N ILE A 119 -8.89 17.85 8.03
CA ILE A 119 -9.96 18.39 7.20
C ILE A 119 -9.92 19.92 7.28
N PHE A 120 -9.98 20.57 6.13
CA PHE A 120 -10.05 22.03 6.02
C PHE A 120 -11.48 22.48 5.70
N SER A 121 -11.86 23.65 6.21
CA SER A 121 -13.10 24.36 5.85
C SER A 121 -12.78 25.85 5.73
N ASN A 122 -13.21 26.50 4.65
CA ASN A 122 -12.90 27.91 4.34
C ASN A 122 -11.40 28.25 4.48
N GLY A 123 -10.54 27.35 4.01
CA GLY A 123 -9.07 27.50 4.08
C GLY A 123 -8.44 27.30 5.47
N LYS A 124 -9.24 27.03 6.51
CA LYS A 124 -8.75 26.81 7.88
C LYS A 124 -8.81 25.34 8.28
N ILE A 125 -7.81 24.88 9.02
CA ILE A 125 -7.79 23.53 9.61
C ILE A 125 -8.95 23.41 10.61
N THR A 126 -9.70 22.32 10.53
CA THR A 126 -10.73 21.97 11.51
C THR A 126 -10.18 21.00 12.56
N LYS A 127 -10.96 20.72 13.62
CA LYS A 127 -10.64 19.67 14.60
C LYS A 127 -10.82 18.24 14.03
N LYS A 128 -11.43 18.09 12.85
CA LYS A 128 -11.69 16.79 12.23
C LYS A 128 -10.50 16.35 11.40
N TYR A 129 -10.27 15.05 11.38
CA TYR A 129 -9.22 14.41 10.60
C TYR A 129 -9.67 13.03 10.15
N TYR A 130 -8.94 12.46 9.20
CA TYR A 130 -9.06 11.07 8.79
C TYR A 130 -7.66 10.50 8.54
N PHE A 131 -7.58 9.19 8.33
CA PHE A 131 -6.32 8.52 8.04
C PHE A 131 -6.28 8.03 6.60
N GLN A 132 -5.08 8.01 6.04
CA GLN A 132 -4.78 7.38 4.77
C GLN A 132 -3.49 6.58 4.88
N THR A 133 -3.33 5.56 4.06
CA THR A 133 -2.05 4.88 3.89
C THR A 133 -1.36 5.44 2.66
N HIS A 134 -0.15 6.00 2.83
CA HIS A 134 0.65 6.56 1.74
C HIS A 134 1.90 5.74 1.49
N VAL A 135 2.27 5.59 0.21
CA VAL A 135 3.60 5.14 -0.21
C VAL A 135 4.27 6.28 -0.96
N ARG A 136 5.40 6.80 -0.46
CA ARG A 136 6.12 7.91 -1.11
C ARG A 136 7.10 7.38 -2.15
N VAL A 137 7.07 7.96 -3.34
CA VAL A 137 7.97 7.64 -4.45
C VAL A 137 8.90 8.81 -4.73
N ALA A 138 10.19 8.58 -4.55
CA ALA A 138 11.28 9.56 -4.71
C ALA A 138 12.29 9.16 -5.81
N SER A 139 12.10 8.01 -6.47
CA SER A 139 12.88 7.56 -7.62
C SER A 139 12.04 6.77 -8.63
N LEU A 140 12.43 6.81 -9.91
CA LEU A 140 11.77 6.07 -11.00
C LEU A 140 11.79 4.55 -10.82
N ASN A 141 12.84 4.02 -10.18
CA ASN A 141 13.02 2.57 -10.00
C ASN A 141 12.08 1.96 -8.94
N GLN A 142 11.36 2.79 -8.19
CA GLN A 142 10.40 2.32 -7.19
C GLN A 142 9.06 1.92 -7.81
N ILE A 143 8.77 2.28 -9.06
CA ILE A 143 7.49 1.95 -9.73
C ILE A 143 7.74 1.14 -11.00
N LYS A 144 7.00 0.03 -11.12
CA LYS A 144 6.94 -0.80 -12.33
C LYS A 144 5.47 -1.07 -12.69
N VAL A 145 5.13 -1.02 -13.98
CA VAL A 145 3.80 -1.45 -14.46
C VAL A 145 3.78 -2.97 -14.60
N LEU A 146 2.72 -3.62 -14.13
CA LEU A 146 2.51 -5.06 -14.22
C LEU A 146 1.48 -5.45 -15.28
N SER A 147 0.37 -4.72 -15.35
CA SER A 147 -0.74 -4.92 -16.30
C SER A 147 -1.42 -3.59 -16.62
#